data_AF-A0A0U2R6R3-F1
#
_entry.id   AF-A0A0U2R6R3-F1
#
_cell.length_a   1.000
_cell.length_b   1.000
_cell.length_c   1.000
_cell.angle_alpha   90.00
_cell.angle_beta   90.00
_cell.angle_gamma   90.00
#
_symmetry.space_group_name_H-M   'P 1'
#
loop_
_entity.id
_entity.type
_entity.pdbx_description
1 polymer ?
#
loop_
_entity_poly.entity_id
_entity_poly.type
_entity_poly.pdbx_seq_one_letter_code
_entity_poly.pdbx_strand_id
1 'polypeptide(L)' 'MPNRDEMINAAKKTPSQRTVHEQALVDKGKGDQAVRNADHAAQREERVYGK' A
#
# COMPACT_ATOMS: atom_id res chain seq x y z
N MET A 1 -12.44 6.66 -10.75
CA MET A 1 -11.23 5.88 -10.38
C MET A 1 -10.65 6.53 -9.14
N PRO A 2 -10.23 5.77 -8.11
CA PRO A 2 -9.48 6.35 -7.00
C PRO A 2 -8.24 7.09 -7.54
N ASN A 3 -7.87 8.21 -6.92
CA ASN A 3 -6.72 8.97 -7.37
C ASN A 3 -5.44 8.13 -7.17
N ARG A 4 -4.48 8.28 -8.07
CA ARG A 4 -3.15 7.68 -7.98
C ARG A 4 -2.51 7.93 -6.62
N ASP A 5 -2.64 9.15 -6.09
CA ASP A 5 -2.06 9.51 -4.80
C ASP A 5 -2.73 8.80 -3.62
N GLU A 6 -4.04 8.54 -3.69
CA GLU A 6 -4.77 7.79 -2.65
C GLU A 6 -4.28 6.34 -2.59
N MET A 7 -4.08 5.72 -3.75
CA MET A 7 -3.55 4.36 -3.85
C MET A 7 -2.12 4.27 -3.34
N ILE A 8 -1.27 5.26 -3.65
CA ILE A 8 0.11 5.34 -3.15
C ILE A 8 0.13 5.56 -1.64
N ASN A 9 -0.72 6.45 -1.11
CA ASN A 9 -0.78 6.72 0.32
C ASN A 9 -1.30 5.52 1.12
N ALA A 10 -2.28 4.78 0.58
CA ALA A 10 -2.71 3.50 1.14
C ALA A 10 -1.55 2.47 1.12
N ALA A 11 -0.79 2.40 0.03
CA ALA A 11 0.33 1.48 -0.12
C ALA A 11 1.52 1.78 0.80
N LYS A 12 1.69 3.03 1.25
CA LYS A 12 2.71 3.41 2.24
C LYS A 12 2.44 2.87 3.64
N LYS A 13 1.19 2.53 3.97
CA LYS A 13 0.86 1.89 5.25
C LYS A 13 1.28 0.44 5.24
N THR A 14 1.69 -0.13 6.38
CA THR A 14 1.94 -1.57 6.48
C THR A 14 0.64 -2.36 6.27
N PRO A 15 0.69 -3.58 5.73
CA PRO A 15 -0.46 -4.48 5.65
C PRO A 15 -1.28 -4.57 6.94
N SER A 16 -0.65 -4.69 8.12
CA SER A 16 -1.33 -4.69 9.44
C SER A 16 -2.14 -3.42 9.73
N GLN A 17 -1.72 -2.27 9.21
CA GLN A 17 -2.32 -0.97 9.51
C GLN A 17 -3.36 -0.53 8.49
N ARG A 18 -3.54 -1.28 7.40
CA ARG A 18 -4.51 -0.95 6.36
C ARG A 18 -5.91 -1.38 6.77
N THR A 19 -6.86 -0.48 6.59
CA THR A 19 -8.27 -0.83 6.58
C THR A 19 -8.63 -1.64 5.32
N VAL A 20 -9.79 -2.32 5.34
CA VAL A 20 -10.33 -3.03 4.16
C VAL A 20 -10.45 -2.11 2.95
N HIS A 21 -10.82 -0.84 3.17
CA HIS A 21 -10.91 0.15 2.09
C HIS A 21 -9.55 0.48 1.49
N GLU A 22 -8.53 0.69 2.33
CA GLU A 22 -7.17 0.99 1.88
C GLU A 22 -6.54 -0.19 1.14
N GLN A 23 -6.78 -1.42 1.62
CA GLN A 23 -6.32 -2.60 0.90
C GLN A 23 -6.94 -2.68 -0.49
N ALA A 24 -8.24 -2.35 -0.63
CA ALA A 24 -8.89 -2.29 -1.94
C ALA A 24 -8.32 -1.18 -2.85
N LEU A 25 -7.83 -0.07 -2.29
CA LEU A 25 -7.12 0.98 -3.05
C LEU A 25 -5.77 0.48 -3.56
N VAL A 26 -4.99 -0.20 -2.71
CA VAL A 26 -3.72 -0.81 -3.12
C VAL A 26 -3.94 -1.85 -4.22
N ASP A 27 -4.97 -2.70 -4.08
CA ASP A 27 -5.31 -3.72 -5.06
C ASP A 27 -5.70 -3.13 -6.42
N LYS A 28 -6.49 -2.05 -6.43
CA LYS A 28 -6.81 -1.30 -7.66
C LYS A 28 -5.58 -0.65 -8.28
N GLY A 29 -4.61 -0.24 -7.46
CA GLY A 29 -3.36 0.38 -7.89
C GLY A 29 -2.26 -0.58 -8.32
N LYS A 30 -2.47 -1.91 -8.29
CA LYS A 30 -1.43 -2.91 -8.64
C LYS A 30 -0.83 -2.75 -10.05
N GLY A 31 -1.57 -2.12 -10.97
CA GLY A 31 -1.07 -1.78 -12.30
C GLY A 31 -0.04 -0.63 -12.32
N ASP A 32 0.01 0.20 -11.28
CA ASP A 32 0.94 1.34 -11.17
C ASP A 32 2.23 0.92 -10.47
N GLN A 33 3.37 1.24 -11.07
CA GLN A 33 4.69 0.92 -10.52
C GLN A 33 4.96 1.62 -9.17
N ALA A 34 4.47 2.85 -8.98
CA ALA A 34 4.68 3.60 -7.74
C ALA A 34 3.92 2.99 -6.56
N VAL A 35 2.69 2.52 -6.79
CA VAL A 35 1.89 1.82 -5.78
C VAL A 35 2.58 0.52 -5.37
N ARG A 36 3.05 -0.29 -6.33
CA ARG A 36 3.79 -1.53 -6.04
C ARG A 36 5.08 -1.28 -5.27
N ASN A 37 5.84 -0.25 -5.66
CA ASN A 37 7.09 0.09 -4.96
C ASN A 37 6.82 0.51 -3.51
N ALA A 38 5.78 1.32 -3.27
CA ALA A 38 5.37 1.72 -1.94
C ALA A 38 4.90 0.52 -1.10
N ASP A 39 4.06 -0.35 -1.68
CA ASP A 39 3.55 -1.56 -1.01
C ASP A 39 4.69 -2.51 -0.62
N HIS A 40 5.64 -2.77 -1.53
CA HIS A 40 6.82 -3.58 -1.21
C HIS A 40 7.69 -2.96 -0.13
N ALA A 41 7.84 -1.64 -0.09
CA ALA A 41 8.58 -0.97 0.96
C ALA A 41 7.89 -1.15 2.32
N ALA A 42 6.58 -0.96 2.38
CA ALA A 42 5.79 -1.13 3.60
C ALA A 42 5.80 -2.58 4.10
N GLN A 43 5.67 -3.57 3.21
CA GLN A 43 5.79 -4.99 3.57
C GLN A 43 7.16 -5.35 4.13
N ARG A 44 8.23 -4.77 3.57
CA ARG A 44 9.59 -4.96 4.10
C ARG A 44 9.74 -4.33 5.47
N GLU A 45 9.21 -3.13 5.67
CA GLU A 45 9.26 -2.44 6.96
C GLU A 45 8.56 -3.25 8.04
N GLU A 46 7.36 -3.76 7.76
CA GLU A 46 6.62 -4.64 8.67
C GLU A 46 7.39 -5.93 8.98
N ARG A 47 8.02 -6.56 7.96
CA ARG A 47 8.83 -7.76 8.17
C ARG A 47 10.07 -7.52 9.03
N VAL A 48 10.71 -6.36 8.89
CA VAL A 48 11.96 -6.04 9.60
C VAL A 48 11.68 -5.55 11.02
N TYR A 49 10.64 -4.74 11.20
CA TYR A 49 10.37 -4.05 12.46
C TYR A 49 9.13 -4.55 13.20
N GLY A 50 8.35 -5.46 12.63
CA GLY A 50 7.26 -6.18 13.29
C GLY A 50 6.18 -5.29 13.92
N LYS A 51 5.98 -4.08 13.39
CA LYS A 51 5.02 -3.11 13.93
C LYS A 51 3.57 -3.44 13.60
#